data_AF-A0AAX6MJ42-F1
#
_entry.id   AF-A0AAX6MJ42-F1
#
_cell.length_a   1.000
_cell.length_b   1.000
_cell.length_c   1.000
_cell.angle_alpha   90.00
_cell.angle_beta   90.00
_cell.angle_gamma   90.00
#
_symmetry.space_group_name_H-M   'P 1'
#
loop_
_entity.id
_entity.type
_entity.pdbx_description
1 polymer ?
#
loop_
_entity_poly.entity_id
_entity_poly.type
_entity_poly.pdbx_seq_one_letter_code
_entity_poly.pdbx_strand_id
1 'polypeptide(L)'
;MEDESTAKIQKDAVEKMRREPKAVAIFKGTDSEKGVADVVLESRDPFSTPPSTPSVKDSSSLLSSSRTTSYRSQPRDAFRAVVTIQPFRAEINRVIATYIADDAPRQLNLSSKEQKGVVQALAFTTHPSAFRTIVRSIEDTLRRQAHPNFIRWTICNGNPARVTFARSLGVGTILCATIGAIILTLSSAGRGWRALFAIPWVVGIATLIAAYKGMCVVLHGLHHRHVRPWELFDSAEVFDESELEDQSSSRRGGGEEGCKGNNSFDSFGSSNSYEDEPWVVRYEGRWLVRKVFDREVWIQEPALRQIQDIIFVQSLLAALLGAGVLTAVFVAVPAGKFF
;
A
#
# COMPACT_ATOMS: atom_id res chain seq x y z
N MET A 1 -17.40 -3.19 -39.46
CA MET A 1 -18.86 -3.45 -39.34
C MET A 1 -19.26 -4.01 -37.98
N GLU A 2 -18.37 -4.69 -37.24
CA GLU A 2 -18.66 -5.23 -35.89
C GLU A 2 -18.62 -4.17 -34.77
N ASP A 3 -17.84 -3.10 -34.94
CA ASP A 3 -17.76 -2.00 -33.95
C ASP A 3 -18.99 -1.09 -33.97
N GLU A 4 -19.69 -0.99 -35.11
CA GLU A 4 -20.88 -0.16 -35.24
C GLU A 4 -22.13 -0.86 -34.69
N SER A 5 -22.19 -2.19 -34.78
CA SER A 5 -23.27 -3.00 -34.21
C SER A 5 -23.17 -3.06 -32.69
N THR A 6 -21.97 -3.16 -32.12
CA THR A 6 -21.76 -3.13 -30.66
C THR A 6 -22.06 -1.76 -30.06
N ALA A 7 -21.73 -0.66 -30.77
CA ALA A 7 -22.09 0.69 -30.35
C ALA A 7 -23.61 0.96 -30.37
N LYS A 8 -24.33 0.40 -31.36
CA LYS A 8 -25.81 0.48 -31.43
C LYS A 8 -26.47 -0.31 -30.29
N ILE A 9 -25.97 -1.51 -29.98
CA ILE A 9 -26.48 -2.33 -28.86
C ILE A 9 -26.27 -1.62 -27.50
N GLN A 10 -25.15 -0.92 -27.32
CA GLN A 10 -24.89 -0.15 -26.10
C GLN A 10 -25.79 1.09 -25.98
N LYS A 11 -26.06 1.81 -27.09
CA LYS A 11 -27.00 2.93 -27.09
C LYS A 11 -28.42 2.50 -26.75
N ASP A 12 -28.90 1.41 -27.35
CA ASP A 12 -30.24 0.87 -27.10
C ASP A 12 -30.40 0.38 -25.65
N ALA A 13 -29.34 -0.16 -25.03
CA ALA A 13 -29.37 -0.58 -23.62
C ALA A 13 -29.41 0.61 -22.64
N VAL A 14 -28.67 1.69 -22.94
CA VAL A 14 -28.65 2.91 -22.12
C VAL A 14 -29.97 3.66 -22.21
N GLU A 15 -30.59 3.70 -23.39
CA GLU A 15 -31.89 4.37 -23.59
C GLU A 15 -33.04 3.61 -22.90
N LYS A 16 -32.94 2.28 -22.79
CA LYS A 16 -33.88 1.45 -22.04
C LYS A 16 -33.79 1.62 -20.52
N MET A 17 -32.60 1.95 -19.98
CA MET A 17 -32.38 2.22 -18.56
C MET A 17 -32.78 3.64 -18.13
N ARG A 18 -32.96 4.57 -19.07
CA ARG A 18 -33.24 5.99 -18.80
C ARG A 18 -34.74 6.32 -18.61
N ARG A 19 -35.62 5.32 -18.54
CA ARG A 19 -37.03 5.55 -18.15
C ARG A 19 -37.11 5.75 -16.64
N GLU A 20 -37.57 6.93 -16.24
CA GLU A 20 -37.76 7.38 -14.86
C GLU A 20 -38.64 6.45 -14.00
N PRO A 21 -38.48 6.47 -12.66
CA PRO A 21 -38.85 5.36 -11.79
C PRO A 21 -40.33 5.43 -11.37
N LYS A 22 -41.14 4.51 -11.91
CA LYS A 22 -42.49 4.22 -11.38
C LYS A 22 -42.49 3.44 -10.05
N ALA A 23 -41.34 3.21 -9.44
CA ALA A 23 -41.21 2.37 -8.24
C ALA A 23 -41.48 3.10 -6.91
N VAL A 24 -41.44 4.44 -6.88
CA VAL A 24 -41.65 5.22 -5.64
C VAL A 24 -43.16 5.32 -5.27
N ALA A 25 -44.07 5.02 -6.20
CA ALA A 25 -45.51 5.07 -5.97
C ALA A 25 -46.14 3.72 -5.57
N ILE A 26 -45.38 2.61 -5.58
CA ILE A 26 -45.93 1.25 -5.40
C ILE A 26 -45.86 0.79 -3.93
N PHE A 27 -45.11 1.47 -3.05
CA PHE A 27 -44.91 1.07 -1.64
C PHE A 27 -45.50 2.04 -0.60
N LYS A 28 -46.48 2.86 -0.98
CA LYS A 28 -47.29 3.59 0.01
C LYS A 28 -48.45 2.70 0.46
N GLY A 29 -48.38 2.18 1.69
CA GLY A 29 -49.50 1.49 2.35
C GLY A 29 -49.25 0.04 2.81
N THR A 30 -48.01 -0.46 2.77
CA THR A 30 -47.68 -1.79 3.33
C THR A 30 -47.05 -1.68 4.72
N ASP A 31 -47.36 -2.67 5.57
CA ASP A 31 -47.15 -2.80 7.01
C ASP A 31 -45.69 -2.78 7.52
N SER A 32 -44.84 -1.92 6.98
CA SER A 32 -43.44 -1.75 7.40
C SER A 32 -43.19 -0.46 8.18
N GLU A 33 -44.25 0.20 8.64
CA GLU A 33 -44.18 1.47 9.39
C GLU A 33 -44.29 1.27 10.91
N LYS A 34 -43.68 0.21 11.46
CA LYS A 34 -43.60 0.03 12.92
C LYS A 34 -42.15 -0.19 13.37
N GLY A 35 -41.64 0.81 14.08
CA GLY A 35 -40.29 0.85 14.61
C GLY A 35 -40.04 -0.11 15.78
N VAL A 36 -38.75 -0.45 15.89
CA VAL A 36 -37.93 -0.75 17.07
C VAL A 36 -38.69 -1.14 18.36
N ALA A 37 -38.69 -2.43 18.68
CA ALA A 37 -38.49 -2.94 20.05
C ALA A 37 -38.17 -4.45 20.04
N ASP A 38 -36.97 -4.77 20.54
CA ASP A 38 -36.56 -5.95 21.31
C ASP A 38 -36.87 -7.37 20.79
N VAL A 39 -35.85 -8.03 20.23
CA VAL A 39 -35.67 -9.48 20.34
C VAL A 39 -34.20 -9.80 20.57
N VAL A 40 -33.91 -10.23 21.80
CA VAL A 40 -32.68 -10.87 22.28
C VAL A 40 -32.23 -11.96 21.29
N LEU A 41 -31.01 -11.82 20.75
CA LEU A 41 -30.42 -12.81 19.87
C LEU A 41 -29.40 -13.63 20.68
N GLU A 42 -29.81 -14.84 21.09
CA GLU A 42 -28.89 -15.84 21.61
C GLU A 42 -27.81 -16.14 20.57
N SER A 43 -26.56 -15.87 20.94
CA SER A 43 -25.38 -16.26 20.20
C SER A 43 -25.25 -17.79 20.24
N ARG A 44 -25.46 -18.45 19.09
CA ARG A 44 -25.21 -19.88 18.92
C ARG A 44 -24.13 -20.09 17.85
N ASP A 45 -22.94 -20.43 18.34
CA ASP A 45 -21.73 -20.74 17.58
C ASP A 45 -21.92 -21.95 16.66
N PRO A 46 -21.64 -21.85 15.35
CA PRO A 46 -21.81 -22.94 14.39
C PRO A 46 -20.66 -23.98 14.36
N PHE A 47 -19.65 -23.88 15.24
CA PHE A 47 -18.50 -24.81 15.27
C PHE A 47 -18.45 -25.80 16.45
N SER A 48 -19.61 -26.32 16.87
CA SER A 48 -19.63 -27.42 17.85
C SER A 48 -19.38 -28.78 17.17
N THR A 49 -18.17 -29.34 17.36
CA THR A 49 -17.83 -30.74 17.06
C THR A 49 -18.59 -31.73 17.97
N PRO A 50 -19.13 -32.86 17.47
CA PRO A 50 -19.81 -33.84 18.31
C PRO A 50 -18.81 -34.69 19.13
N PRO A 51 -19.23 -35.23 20.30
CA PRO A 51 -18.34 -35.94 21.22
C PRO A 51 -17.98 -37.35 20.73
N SER A 52 -16.73 -37.74 20.94
CA SER A 52 -16.23 -39.11 20.78
C SER A 52 -16.79 -40.03 21.87
N THR A 53 -17.31 -41.20 21.49
CA THR A 53 -17.56 -42.32 22.42
C THR A 53 -16.59 -43.49 22.16
N PRO A 54 -16.24 -44.28 23.20
CA PRO A 54 -15.06 -45.14 23.22
C PRO A 54 -15.36 -46.63 23.03
N SER A 55 -14.42 -47.43 22.51
CA SER A 55 -14.24 -48.87 22.83
C SER A 55 -12.98 -49.41 22.13
N VAL A 56 -11.88 -49.69 22.84
CA VAL A 56 -11.43 -50.99 23.39
C VAL A 56 -10.95 -52.01 22.34
N LYS A 57 -9.80 -52.60 22.68
CA LYS A 57 -8.82 -53.40 21.96
C LYS A 57 -9.20 -54.87 21.63
N ASP A 58 -8.46 -55.37 20.63
CA ASP A 58 -7.81 -56.69 20.46
C ASP A 58 -8.51 -57.91 19.81
N SER A 59 -7.73 -58.49 18.86
CA SER A 59 -7.63 -59.91 18.41
C SER A 59 -8.71 -60.46 17.46
N SER A 60 -8.46 -61.25 16.40
CA SER A 60 -7.27 -61.82 15.76
C SER A 60 -7.68 -62.66 14.52
N SER A 61 -6.82 -62.73 13.49
CA SER A 61 -6.64 -63.84 12.49
C SER A 61 -7.76 -64.08 11.43
N LEU A 62 -7.55 -64.49 10.17
CA LEU A 62 -6.56 -65.32 9.48
C LEU A 62 -6.34 -64.92 8.00
N LEU A 63 -5.21 -65.38 7.45
CA LEU A 63 -4.64 -65.19 6.12
C LEU A 63 -5.38 -65.95 5.00
N SER A 64 -5.40 -65.40 3.77
CA SER A 64 -5.05 -66.17 2.57
C SER A 64 -4.61 -65.27 1.41
N SER A 65 -3.44 -65.59 0.87
CA SER A 65 -2.74 -64.88 -0.19
C SER A 65 -2.94 -65.60 -1.52
N SER A 66 -3.20 -64.86 -2.61
CA SER A 66 -2.83 -65.26 -3.97
C SER A 66 -2.81 -64.04 -4.89
N ARG A 67 -1.60 -63.61 -5.27
CA ARG A 67 -1.31 -62.73 -6.41
C ARG A 67 -1.22 -63.60 -7.66
N THR A 68 -1.87 -63.22 -8.76
CA THR A 68 -1.24 -62.92 -10.07
C THR A 68 -2.29 -62.50 -11.13
N THR A 69 -2.02 -61.31 -11.65
CA THR A 69 -2.47 -60.61 -12.87
C THR A 69 -3.05 -61.41 -14.04
N SER A 70 -4.13 -60.90 -14.63
CA SER A 70 -4.27 -60.86 -16.10
C SER A 70 -5.00 -59.59 -16.57
N TYR A 71 -4.35 -58.89 -17.49
CA TYR A 71 -4.75 -57.67 -18.18
C TYR A 71 -5.86 -58.01 -19.18
N ARG A 72 -7.10 -57.54 -18.96
CA ARG A 72 -8.08 -57.40 -20.04
C ARG A 72 -8.93 -56.16 -19.83
N SER A 73 -8.47 -55.11 -20.50
CA SER A 73 -9.24 -53.94 -20.90
C SER A 73 -10.64 -54.32 -21.40
N GLN A 74 -11.68 -53.82 -20.74
CA GLN A 74 -12.72 -53.09 -21.45
C GLN A 74 -13.43 -52.06 -20.56
N PRO A 75 -13.30 -50.76 -20.89
CA PRO A 75 -13.90 -49.63 -20.19
C PRO A 75 -15.25 -49.23 -20.83
N ARG A 76 -16.02 -48.39 -20.13
CA ARG A 76 -17.05 -47.43 -20.64
C ARG A 76 -18.52 -47.61 -20.24
N ASP A 77 -18.83 -48.29 -19.14
CA ASP A 77 -20.09 -48.03 -18.42
C ASP A 77 -19.93 -47.04 -17.24
N ALA A 78 -18.83 -46.28 -17.25
CA ALA A 78 -18.46 -45.29 -16.23
C ALA A 78 -19.01 -43.87 -16.51
N PHE A 79 -20.23 -43.74 -17.04
CA PHE A 79 -20.82 -42.44 -17.37
C PHE A 79 -22.25 -42.22 -16.90
N ARG A 80 -22.66 -42.82 -15.78
CA ARG A 80 -23.87 -42.36 -15.09
C ARG A 80 -23.66 -42.30 -13.58
N ALA A 81 -23.68 -41.06 -13.08
CA ALA A 81 -23.63 -40.65 -11.67
C ALA A 81 -22.23 -40.62 -11.02
N VAL A 82 -21.29 -39.88 -11.60
CA VAL A 82 -20.16 -39.33 -10.84
C VAL A 82 -20.54 -37.89 -10.47
N VAL A 83 -20.78 -37.65 -9.18
CA VAL A 83 -20.81 -36.29 -8.61
C VAL A 83 -19.64 -35.53 -9.22
N THR A 84 -19.91 -34.40 -9.87
CA THR A 84 -18.92 -33.53 -10.50
C THR A 84 -18.00 -32.92 -9.45
N ILE A 85 -17.11 -33.74 -8.88
CA ILE A 85 -16.04 -33.29 -7.98
C ILE A 85 -15.02 -32.63 -8.88
N GLN A 86 -15.17 -31.32 -9.04
CA GLN A 86 -14.16 -30.52 -9.74
C GLN A 86 -12.90 -30.48 -8.88
N PRO A 87 -11.71 -30.72 -9.47
CA PRO A 87 -10.47 -30.63 -8.72
C PRO A 87 -10.26 -29.19 -8.23
N PHE A 88 -9.64 -29.05 -7.06
CA PHE A 88 -9.33 -27.77 -6.42
C PHE A 88 -10.53 -26.87 -6.10
N ARG A 89 -11.75 -27.43 -6.01
CA ARG A 89 -12.96 -26.61 -5.80
C ARG A 89 -12.94 -25.86 -4.47
N ALA A 90 -12.40 -26.45 -3.41
CA ALA A 90 -12.27 -25.81 -2.11
C ALA A 90 -11.33 -24.60 -2.16
N GLU A 91 -10.22 -24.73 -2.87
CA GLU A 91 -9.22 -23.69 -3.09
C GLU A 91 -9.79 -22.55 -3.92
N ILE A 92 -10.51 -22.86 -5.01
CA ILE A 92 -11.19 -21.84 -5.82
C ILE A 92 -12.25 -21.11 -5.00
N ASN A 93 -13.06 -21.82 -4.20
CA ASN A 93 -14.04 -21.17 -3.33
C ASN A 93 -13.38 -20.26 -2.30
N ARG A 94 -12.22 -20.65 -1.76
CA ARG A 94 -11.42 -19.80 -0.87
C ARG A 94 -10.91 -18.55 -1.59
N VAL A 95 -10.37 -18.70 -2.80
CA VAL A 95 -9.94 -17.56 -3.63
C VAL A 95 -11.11 -16.61 -3.90
N ILE A 96 -12.29 -17.14 -4.24
CA ILE A 96 -13.49 -16.34 -4.45
C ILE A 96 -13.85 -15.56 -3.17
N ALA A 97 -13.98 -16.27 -2.05
CA ALA A 97 -14.37 -15.66 -0.77
C ALA A 97 -13.37 -14.64 -0.24
N THR A 98 -12.07 -14.81 -0.52
CA THR A 98 -11.02 -13.91 -0.02
C THR A 98 -10.79 -12.71 -0.96
N TYR A 99 -10.83 -12.90 -2.28
CA TYR A 99 -10.32 -11.90 -3.23
C TYR A 99 -11.32 -11.41 -4.29
N ILE A 100 -12.42 -12.14 -4.54
CA ILE A 100 -13.29 -11.88 -5.71
C ILE A 100 -14.72 -11.51 -5.31
N ALA A 101 -15.26 -12.09 -4.23
CA ALA A 101 -16.61 -11.80 -3.79
C ALA A 101 -16.79 -10.32 -3.44
N ASP A 102 -18.03 -9.84 -3.54
CA ASP A 102 -18.38 -8.51 -3.05
C ASP A 102 -18.10 -8.43 -1.54
N ASP A 103 -17.48 -7.32 -1.12
CA ASP A 103 -17.06 -7.08 0.27
C ASP A 103 -16.12 -8.17 0.84
N ALA A 104 -15.42 -8.89 -0.04
CA ALA A 104 -14.40 -9.83 0.39
C ALA A 104 -13.30 -9.11 1.19
N PRO A 105 -12.74 -9.74 2.25
CA PRO A 105 -11.75 -9.10 3.12
C PRO A 105 -10.51 -8.58 2.37
N ARG A 106 -10.20 -9.20 1.21
CA ARG A 106 -9.10 -8.80 0.33
C ARG A 106 -9.57 -8.57 -1.09
N GLN A 107 -10.78 -8.04 -1.25
CA GLN A 107 -11.36 -7.80 -2.57
C GLN A 107 -10.36 -7.08 -3.48
N LEU A 108 -10.10 -7.68 -4.64
CA LEU A 108 -9.26 -7.10 -5.66
C LEU A 108 -10.01 -5.97 -6.36
N ASN A 109 -9.27 -4.97 -6.85
CA ASN A 109 -9.83 -3.87 -7.62
C ASN A 109 -10.21 -4.33 -9.04
N LEU A 110 -11.31 -5.07 -9.16
CA LEU A 110 -11.84 -5.62 -10.40
C LEU A 110 -13.06 -4.80 -10.85
N SER A 111 -13.26 -4.68 -12.17
CA SER A 111 -14.53 -4.13 -12.66
C SER A 111 -15.69 -5.09 -12.36
N SER A 112 -16.89 -4.56 -12.13
CA SER A 112 -18.07 -5.39 -11.84
C SER A 112 -18.38 -6.40 -12.95
N LYS A 113 -18.00 -6.10 -14.20
CA LYS A 113 -18.14 -7.02 -15.33
C LYS A 113 -17.17 -8.19 -15.25
N GLU A 114 -15.89 -7.92 -14.95
CA GLU A 114 -14.87 -8.94 -14.80
C GLU A 114 -15.17 -9.87 -13.63
N GLN A 115 -15.52 -9.28 -12.48
CA GLN A 115 -15.88 -10.00 -11.27
C GLN A 115 -17.07 -10.96 -11.50
N LYS A 116 -18.19 -10.45 -12.04
CA LYS A 116 -19.37 -11.27 -12.34
C LYS A 116 -19.08 -12.35 -13.38
N GLY A 117 -18.32 -12.02 -14.43
CA GLY A 117 -17.94 -12.97 -15.47
C GLY A 117 -17.08 -14.12 -14.93
N VAL A 118 -16.12 -13.81 -14.05
CA VAL A 118 -15.29 -14.81 -13.39
C VAL A 118 -16.11 -15.66 -12.42
N VAL A 119 -16.92 -15.06 -11.56
CA VAL A 119 -17.76 -15.81 -10.62
C VAL A 119 -18.71 -16.76 -11.37
N GLN A 120 -19.31 -16.29 -12.47
CA GLN A 120 -20.14 -17.11 -13.32
C GLN A 120 -19.35 -18.27 -13.96
N ALA A 121 -18.14 -18.01 -14.49
CA ALA A 121 -17.30 -19.07 -15.05
C ALA A 121 -16.89 -20.10 -13.98
N LEU A 122 -16.49 -19.64 -12.81
CA LEU A 122 -16.05 -20.47 -11.69
C LEU A 122 -17.19 -21.28 -11.05
N ALA A 123 -18.44 -20.86 -11.25
CA ALA A 123 -19.58 -21.69 -10.88
C ALA A 123 -19.54 -23.05 -11.59
N PHE A 124 -19.13 -23.07 -12.87
CA PHE A 124 -19.18 -24.24 -13.74
C PHE A 124 -17.83 -24.91 -13.99
N THR A 125 -16.69 -24.29 -13.71
CA THR A 125 -15.37 -24.89 -13.95
C THR A 125 -14.30 -24.40 -12.97
N THR A 126 -13.35 -25.26 -12.61
CA THR A 126 -12.13 -24.90 -11.86
C THR A 126 -10.91 -24.75 -12.76
N HIS A 127 -11.08 -24.77 -14.09
CA HIS A 127 -9.97 -24.66 -15.01
C HIS A 127 -9.31 -23.27 -14.94
N PRO A 128 -7.97 -23.16 -14.90
CA PRO A 128 -7.25 -21.88 -14.71
C PRO A 128 -7.54 -20.84 -15.80
N SER A 129 -7.99 -21.26 -16.98
CA SER A 129 -8.39 -20.32 -18.05
C SER A 129 -9.56 -19.41 -17.64
N ALA A 130 -10.39 -19.81 -16.67
CA ALA A 130 -11.47 -18.97 -16.15
C ALA A 130 -10.92 -17.66 -15.54
N PHE A 131 -9.69 -17.67 -15.02
CA PHE A 131 -9.02 -16.51 -14.44
C PHE A 131 -8.28 -15.64 -15.46
N ARG A 132 -8.15 -16.08 -16.72
CA ARG A 132 -7.23 -15.47 -17.69
C ARG A 132 -7.42 -13.96 -17.86
N THR A 133 -8.67 -13.51 -17.93
CA THR A 133 -8.99 -12.09 -18.10
C THR A 133 -8.59 -11.27 -16.87
N ILE A 134 -8.95 -11.74 -15.67
CA ILE A 134 -8.63 -11.00 -14.44
C ILE A 134 -7.13 -11.03 -14.12
N VAL A 135 -6.45 -12.14 -14.37
CA VAL A 135 -4.99 -12.23 -14.17
C VAL A 135 -4.29 -11.20 -15.02
N ARG A 136 -4.68 -11.05 -16.29
CA ARG A 136 -4.11 -10.02 -17.17
C ARG A 136 -4.36 -8.60 -16.63
N SER A 137 -5.59 -8.31 -16.21
CA SER A 137 -5.96 -7.01 -15.65
C SER A 137 -5.17 -6.66 -14.37
N ILE A 138 -5.01 -7.65 -13.49
CA ILE A 138 -4.21 -7.54 -12.26
C ILE A 138 -2.72 -7.37 -12.57
N GLU A 139 -2.17 -8.18 -13.49
CA GLU A 139 -0.77 -8.06 -13.91
C GLU A 139 -0.47 -6.69 -14.52
N ASP A 140 -1.37 -6.16 -15.35
CA ASP A 140 -1.25 -4.82 -15.91
C ASP A 140 -1.26 -3.76 -14.79
N THR A 141 -2.15 -3.90 -13.80
CA THR A 141 -2.20 -3.01 -12.63
C THR A 141 -0.91 -3.07 -11.82
N LEU A 142 -0.40 -4.27 -11.54
CA LEU A 142 0.85 -4.47 -10.81
C LEU A 142 2.05 -3.85 -11.54
N ARG A 143 2.18 -4.10 -12.84
CA ARG A 143 3.34 -3.65 -13.63
C ARG A 143 3.29 -2.17 -13.97
N ARG A 144 2.11 -1.62 -14.28
CA ARG A 144 1.96 -0.25 -14.78
C ARG A 144 1.63 0.77 -13.70
N GLN A 145 1.09 0.34 -12.56
CA GLN A 145 0.70 1.25 -11.48
C GLN A 145 1.47 0.96 -10.19
N ALA A 146 1.34 -0.25 -9.63
CA ALA A 146 1.92 -0.56 -8.33
C ALA A 146 3.45 -0.52 -8.36
N HIS A 147 4.09 -1.12 -9.37
CA HIS A 147 5.55 -1.17 -9.48
C HIS A 147 6.18 0.23 -9.64
N PRO A 148 5.76 1.11 -10.57
CA PRO A 148 6.29 2.47 -10.63
C PRO A 148 6.07 3.27 -9.34
N ASN A 149 4.93 3.09 -8.67
CA ASN A 149 4.65 3.75 -7.40
C ASN A 149 5.57 3.23 -6.28
N PHE A 150 5.79 1.92 -6.22
CA PHE A 150 6.74 1.29 -5.31
C PHE A 150 8.15 1.86 -5.52
N ILE A 151 8.63 1.93 -6.77
CA ILE A 151 9.95 2.50 -7.08
C ILE A 151 10.05 3.96 -6.62
N ARG A 152 9.05 4.81 -6.93
CA ARG A 152 9.02 6.21 -6.48
C ARG A 152 9.07 6.31 -4.97
N TRP A 153 8.32 5.48 -4.28
CA TRP A 153 8.25 5.47 -2.81
C TRP A 153 9.56 5.00 -2.18
N THR A 154 10.24 4.01 -2.77
CA THR A 154 11.51 3.45 -2.28
C THR A 154 12.70 4.39 -2.53
N ILE A 155 12.68 5.20 -3.59
CA ILE A 155 13.72 6.21 -3.85
C ILE A 155 13.74 7.31 -2.78
N CYS A 156 12.58 7.68 -2.24
CA CYS A 156 12.45 8.71 -1.21
C CYS A 156 13.18 8.29 0.08
N ASN A 157 14.28 8.97 0.42
CA ASN A 157 15.06 8.69 1.61
C ASN A 157 14.47 9.29 2.90
N GLY A 158 13.65 10.33 2.78
CA GLY A 158 13.05 11.04 3.92
C GLY A 158 11.55 10.79 4.03
N ASN A 159 11.02 10.89 5.24
CA ASN A 159 9.58 10.96 5.46
C ASN A 159 9.01 12.33 5.01
N PRO A 160 7.68 12.46 4.88
CA PRO A 160 7.07 13.72 4.40
C PRO A 160 7.45 14.95 5.23
N ALA A 161 7.61 14.79 6.55
CA ALA A 161 8.02 15.89 7.44
C ALA A 161 9.44 16.39 7.12
N ARG A 162 10.43 15.48 7.01
CA ARG A 162 11.83 15.83 6.68
C ARG A 162 11.96 16.38 5.26
N VAL A 163 11.21 15.85 4.30
CA VAL A 163 11.19 16.38 2.92
C VAL A 163 10.61 17.79 2.90
N THR A 164 9.53 18.05 3.65
CA THR A 164 8.92 19.39 3.76
C THR A 164 9.89 20.38 4.41
N PHE A 165 10.61 19.95 5.46
CA PHE A 165 11.67 20.73 6.08
C PHE A 165 12.83 21.02 5.11
N ALA A 166 13.27 20.04 4.32
CA ALA A 166 14.31 20.26 3.32
C ALA A 166 13.85 21.26 2.23
N ARG A 167 12.58 21.23 1.82
CA ARG A 167 12.01 22.21 0.89
C ARG A 167 12.00 23.61 1.48
N SER A 168 11.56 23.78 2.73
CA SER A 168 11.54 25.10 3.37
C SER A 168 12.95 25.65 3.54
N LEU A 169 13.93 24.82 3.90
CA LEU A 169 15.33 25.20 3.98
C LEU A 169 15.91 25.60 2.61
N GLY A 170 15.59 24.87 1.55
CA GLY A 170 15.97 25.21 0.18
C GLY A 170 15.42 26.58 -0.25
N VAL A 171 14.10 26.79 -0.08
CA VAL A 171 13.45 28.07 -0.38
C VAL A 171 14.03 29.21 0.46
N GLY A 172 14.17 29.01 1.77
CA GLY A 172 14.74 30.01 2.68
C GLY A 172 16.16 30.40 2.29
N THR A 173 17.00 29.43 1.91
CA THR A 173 18.37 29.69 1.46
C THR A 173 18.39 30.54 0.18
N ILE A 174 17.53 30.24 -0.79
CA ILE A 174 17.41 31.03 -2.03
C ILE A 174 16.94 32.46 -1.71
N LEU A 175 15.94 32.62 -0.85
CA LEU A 175 15.43 33.93 -0.45
C LEU A 175 16.49 34.75 0.28
N CYS A 176 17.20 34.19 1.25
CA CYS A 176 18.29 34.88 1.93
C CYS A 176 19.42 35.29 0.97
N ALA A 177 19.79 34.41 0.04
CA ALA A 177 20.80 34.71 -0.97
C ALA A 177 20.36 35.82 -1.94
N THR A 178 19.11 35.78 -2.40
CA THR A 178 18.56 36.83 -3.27
C THR A 178 18.44 38.17 -2.55
N ILE A 179 17.98 38.20 -1.30
CA ILE A 179 17.93 39.42 -0.48
C ILE A 179 19.35 39.98 -0.30
N GLY A 180 20.33 39.15 0.04
CA GLY A 180 21.72 39.57 0.17
C GLY A 180 22.30 40.12 -1.14
N ALA A 181 22.00 39.46 -2.27
CA ALA A 181 22.40 39.93 -3.59
C ALA A 181 21.75 41.27 -3.93
N ILE A 182 20.47 41.47 -3.60
CA ILE A 182 19.77 42.75 -3.76
C ILE A 182 20.44 43.84 -2.91
N ILE A 183 20.74 43.57 -1.64
CA ILE A 183 21.42 44.53 -0.76
C ILE A 183 22.79 44.94 -1.35
N LEU A 184 23.58 43.98 -1.85
CA LEU A 184 24.84 44.28 -2.54
C LEU A 184 24.68 44.93 -3.92
N THR A 185 23.52 44.80 -4.58
CA THR A 185 23.26 45.56 -5.81
C THR A 185 23.00 47.03 -5.54
N LEU A 186 22.30 47.32 -4.45
CA LEU A 186 21.93 48.68 -4.05
C LEU A 186 23.10 49.44 -3.39
N SER A 187 24.06 48.72 -2.80
CA SER A 187 25.22 49.33 -2.16
C SER A 187 26.25 49.89 -3.17
N SER A 188 27.24 50.59 -2.61
CA SER A 188 28.45 51.06 -3.31
C SER A 188 29.49 49.96 -3.60
N ALA A 189 29.24 48.71 -3.18
CA ALA A 189 30.18 47.61 -3.36
C ALA A 189 30.41 47.27 -4.84
N GLY A 190 31.63 46.84 -5.17
CA GLY A 190 31.99 46.41 -6.52
C GLY A 190 31.15 45.24 -7.01
N ARG A 191 30.84 45.21 -8.32
CA ARG A 191 29.95 44.20 -8.95
C ARG A 191 30.37 42.75 -8.68
N GLY A 192 31.67 42.48 -8.55
CA GLY A 192 32.21 41.12 -8.34
C GLY A 192 31.75 40.48 -7.02
N TRP A 193 31.48 41.25 -5.97
CA TRP A 193 31.03 40.71 -4.67
C TRP A 193 29.69 39.99 -4.74
N ARG A 194 28.87 40.33 -5.74
CA ARG A 194 27.56 39.69 -5.97
C ARG A 194 27.69 38.24 -6.43
N ALA A 195 28.83 37.87 -7.02
CA ALA A 195 29.10 36.50 -7.43
C ALA A 195 29.21 35.52 -6.25
N LEU A 196 29.49 36.00 -5.03
CA LEU A 196 29.52 35.15 -3.84
C LEU A 196 28.17 34.48 -3.55
N PHE A 197 27.06 35.10 -3.96
CA PHE A 197 25.73 34.52 -3.81
C PHE A 197 25.44 33.34 -4.74
N ALA A 198 26.34 33.06 -5.71
CA ALA A 198 26.28 31.83 -6.51
C ALA A 198 26.28 30.58 -5.62
N ILE A 199 27.12 30.56 -4.57
CA ILE A 199 27.25 29.41 -3.67
C ILE A 199 25.91 29.08 -2.97
N PRO A 200 25.29 30.00 -2.21
CA PRO A 200 24.01 29.69 -1.57
C PRO A 200 22.87 29.49 -2.56
N TRP A 201 22.90 30.08 -3.76
CA TRP A 201 21.93 29.71 -4.81
C TRP A 201 22.10 28.27 -5.28
N VAL A 202 23.33 27.81 -5.55
CA VAL A 202 23.57 26.40 -5.92
C VAL A 202 23.07 25.48 -4.82
N VAL A 203 23.42 25.75 -3.55
CA VAL A 203 23.00 24.94 -2.40
C VAL A 203 21.48 24.92 -2.26
N GLY A 204 20.84 26.10 -2.32
CA GLY A 204 19.38 26.23 -2.17
C GLY A 204 18.61 25.58 -3.32
N ILE A 205 19.00 25.81 -4.58
CA ILE A 205 18.34 25.26 -5.76
C ILE A 205 18.54 23.74 -5.82
N ALA A 206 19.75 23.23 -5.56
CA ALA A 206 20.01 21.79 -5.56
C ALA A 206 19.19 21.09 -4.47
N THR A 207 19.17 21.66 -3.26
CA THR A 207 18.36 21.15 -2.13
C THR A 207 16.89 21.12 -2.48
N LEU A 208 16.37 22.19 -3.10
CA LEU A 208 14.97 22.29 -3.47
C LEU A 208 14.59 21.24 -4.53
N ILE A 209 15.39 21.10 -5.61
CA ILE A 209 15.14 20.11 -6.67
C ILE A 209 15.20 18.68 -6.12
N ALA A 210 16.21 18.37 -5.29
CA ALA A 210 16.31 17.06 -4.65
C ALA A 210 15.11 16.77 -3.74
N ALA A 211 14.67 17.75 -2.96
CA ALA A 211 13.52 17.62 -2.07
C ALA A 211 12.18 17.52 -2.83
N TYR A 212 12.06 18.09 -4.02
CA TYR A 212 10.91 17.85 -4.91
C TYR A 212 10.82 16.38 -5.35
N LYS A 213 11.97 15.70 -5.49
CA LYS A 213 12.06 14.26 -5.78
C LYS A 213 11.95 13.37 -4.53
N GLY A 214 11.67 13.95 -3.36
CA GLY A 214 11.51 13.22 -2.10
C GLY A 214 12.82 12.84 -1.43
N MET A 215 13.94 13.48 -1.80
CA MET A 215 15.25 13.22 -1.22
C MET A 215 15.74 14.39 -0.36
N CYS A 216 16.24 14.07 0.81
CA CYS A 216 17.05 14.97 1.64
C CYS A 216 18.53 14.77 1.29
N VAL A 217 19.23 15.86 0.94
CA VAL A 217 20.66 15.84 0.57
C VAL A 217 21.54 15.38 1.74
N VAL A 218 21.18 15.73 2.98
CA VAL A 218 21.92 15.31 4.18
C VAL A 218 21.86 13.79 4.36
N LEU A 219 20.66 13.20 4.26
CA LEU A 219 20.50 11.74 4.32
C LEU A 219 21.22 11.03 3.18
N HIS A 220 21.15 11.61 1.98
CA HIS A 220 21.84 11.08 0.82
C HIS A 220 23.36 11.01 1.05
N GLY A 221 23.97 12.09 1.58
CA GLY A 221 25.40 12.12 1.89
C GLY A 221 25.84 11.11 2.96
N LEU A 222 24.92 10.72 3.85
CA LEU A 222 25.14 9.65 4.85
C LEU A 222 24.80 8.25 4.32
N HIS A 223 24.27 8.14 3.10
CA HIS A 223 23.68 6.91 2.56
C HIS A 223 22.61 6.30 3.48
N HIS A 224 21.88 7.15 4.19
CA HIS A 224 20.84 6.78 5.14
C HIS A 224 19.44 7.01 4.54
N ARG A 225 18.47 6.25 5.03
CA ARG A 225 17.02 6.49 4.84
C ARG A 225 16.32 6.53 6.19
N HIS A 226 15.21 7.24 6.26
CA HIS A 226 14.30 7.10 7.39
C HIS A 226 13.69 5.69 7.43
N VAL A 227 13.60 5.17 8.65
CA VAL A 227 12.84 3.97 8.97
C VAL A 227 11.36 4.25 8.71
N ARG A 228 10.65 3.25 8.18
CA ARG A 228 9.22 3.43 7.88
C ARG A 228 8.40 3.44 9.17
N PRO A 229 7.23 4.09 9.18
CA PRO A 229 6.37 4.18 10.35
C PRO A 229 6.12 2.83 11.03
N TRP A 230 5.80 1.77 10.30
CA TRP A 230 5.60 0.42 10.86
C TRP A 230 6.90 -0.20 11.42
N GLU A 231 8.02 -0.09 10.71
CA GLU A 231 9.35 -0.57 11.16
C GLU A 231 9.84 0.12 12.46
N LEU A 232 9.38 1.35 12.71
CA LEU A 232 9.74 2.13 13.91
C LEU A 232 9.15 1.53 15.20
N PHE A 233 7.97 0.93 15.13
CA PHE A 233 7.27 0.41 16.32
C PHE A 233 7.49 -1.08 16.54
N ASP A 234 7.72 -1.87 15.49
CA ASP A 234 8.11 -3.29 15.62
C ASP A 234 9.41 -3.48 16.41
N SER A 235 10.28 -2.46 16.40
CA SER A 235 11.54 -2.46 17.14
C SER A 235 11.49 -1.69 18.46
N ALA A 236 10.40 -0.97 18.73
CA ALA A 236 10.22 -0.21 19.97
C ALA A 236 9.72 -1.08 21.13
N GLU A 237 9.02 -2.19 20.85
CA GLU A 237 8.63 -3.17 21.88
C GLU A 237 9.84 -3.83 22.56
N VAL A 238 11.03 -3.76 21.95
CA VAL A 238 12.29 -4.28 22.53
C VAL A 238 13.04 -3.23 23.35
N PHE A 239 12.73 -1.94 23.20
CA PHE A 239 13.48 -0.84 23.85
C PHE A 239 12.75 -0.20 25.04
N ASP A 240 11.41 -0.31 25.11
CA ASP A 240 10.62 0.25 26.22
C ASP A 240 10.69 -0.60 27.51
N GLU A 241 11.24 -1.82 27.48
CA GLU A 241 11.51 -2.58 28.72
C GLU A 241 12.79 -2.15 29.45
N SER A 242 13.72 -1.43 28.79
CA SER A 242 15.03 -1.13 29.39
C SER A 242 15.15 0.22 30.10
N GLU A 243 14.13 1.08 30.08
CA GLU A 243 14.22 2.43 30.69
C GLU A 243 13.21 2.74 31.82
N LEU A 244 12.38 1.78 32.26
CA LEU A 244 11.39 2.01 33.33
C LEU A 244 11.32 0.94 34.44
N GLU A 245 12.40 0.20 34.69
CA GLU A 245 12.54 -0.54 35.95
C GLU A 245 13.15 0.35 37.03
N ASP A 246 12.37 1.32 37.55
CA ASP A 246 12.58 1.87 38.88
C ASP A 246 11.34 2.65 39.35
N GLN A 247 10.31 1.92 39.77
CA GLN A 247 9.62 2.10 41.07
C GLN A 247 8.23 1.44 41.12
N SER A 248 8.01 0.74 42.22
CA SER A 248 6.74 0.35 42.84
C SER A 248 6.09 -0.98 42.40
N SER A 249 6.27 -1.93 43.32
CA SER A 249 5.51 -3.16 43.50
C SER A 249 4.04 -2.90 43.87
N SER A 250 3.20 -3.90 43.54
CA SER A 250 1.84 -4.18 44.05
C SER A 250 0.62 -3.59 43.31
N ARG A 251 0.06 -4.38 42.39
CA ARG A 251 -1.38 -4.77 42.46
C ARG A 251 -1.70 -5.96 41.56
N ARG A 252 -2.28 -6.97 42.21
CA ARG A 252 -2.97 -8.14 41.66
C ARG A 252 -4.21 -7.71 40.87
N GLY A 253 -4.46 -8.35 39.73
CA GLY A 253 -5.83 -8.60 39.24
C GLY A 253 -6.12 -8.33 37.76
N GLY A 254 -6.28 -9.41 36.99
CA GLY A 254 -7.36 -9.55 36.00
C GLY A 254 -7.11 -9.02 34.58
N GLY A 255 -7.18 -9.92 33.60
CA GLY A 255 -7.41 -9.60 32.19
C GLY A 255 -6.19 -9.79 31.30
N GLU A 256 -5.93 -11.03 30.89
CA GLU A 256 -5.06 -11.33 29.75
C GLU A 256 -5.73 -10.84 28.45
N GLU A 257 -5.54 -9.56 28.12
CA GLU A 257 -5.59 -9.06 26.74
C GLU A 257 -4.25 -8.35 26.44
N GLY A 258 -3.15 -9.04 26.75
CA GLY A 258 -1.87 -8.72 26.16
C GLY A 258 -1.98 -9.01 24.67
N CYS A 259 -1.99 -7.95 23.86
CA CYS A 259 -1.79 -8.02 22.42
C CYS A 259 -0.50 -8.81 22.18
N LYS A 260 -0.64 -10.12 21.96
CA LYS A 260 0.42 -10.98 21.46
C LYS A 260 0.91 -10.29 20.20
N GLY A 261 2.14 -9.78 20.24
CA GLY A 261 2.85 -9.31 19.06
C GLY A 261 2.59 -10.30 17.95
N ASN A 262 1.96 -9.82 16.88
CA ASN A 262 1.65 -10.62 15.72
C ASN A 262 2.95 -11.28 15.30
N ASN A 263 3.05 -12.59 15.51
CA ASN A 263 4.12 -13.40 14.93
C ASN A 263 4.18 -12.99 13.45
N SER A 264 5.37 -12.56 13.02
CA SER A 264 5.67 -11.92 11.72
C SER A 264 5.37 -12.77 10.49
N PHE A 265 4.58 -13.83 10.64
CA PHE A 265 4.17 -14.77 9.62
C PHE A 265 2.66 -14.84 9.37
N ASP A 266 1.81 -14.16 10.16
CA ASP A 266 0.42 -13.91 9.76
C ASP A 266 0.39 -12.77 8.73
N SER A 267 1.02 -13.04 7.57
CA SER A 267 1.59 -12.05 6.63
C SER A 267 0.60 -11.05 6.03
N PHE A 268 -0.68 -11.14 6.34
CA PHE A 268 -1.68 -10.33 5.67
C PHE A 268 -2.77 -9.72 6.58
N GLY A 269 -2.84 -10.05 7.88
CA GLY A 269 -3.90 -9.52 8.77
C GLY A 269 -5.32 -10.00 8.40
N SER A 270 -6.37 -9.32 8.85
CA SER A 270 -7.78 -9.68 8.53
C SER A 270 -8.31 -9.00 7.26
N SER A 271 -7.70 -7.91 6.82
CA SER A 271 -8.18 -7.01 5.76
C SER A 271 -7.01 -6.46 4.92
N ASN A 272 -7.31 -5.82 3.78
CA ASN A 272 -6.36 -5.04 2.98
C ASN A 272 -6.22 -3.57 3.45
N SER A 273 -6.75 -3.21 4.61
CA SER A 273 -6.59 -1.87 5.20
C SER A 273 -5.46 -1.83 6.22
N TYR A 274 -4.68 -0.76 6.20
CA TYR A 274 -3.69 -0.44 7.24
C TYR A 274 -4.18 0.66 8.19
N GLU A 275 -5.36 1.24 7.96
CA GLU A 275 -5.85 2.43 8.70
C GLU A 275 -6.08 2.13 10.19
N ASP A 276 -6.45 0.89 10.50
CA ASP A 276 -6.71 0.41 11.86
C ASP A 276 -5.45 -0.06 12.60
N GLU A 277 -4.29 -0.01 11.95
CA GLU A 277 -3.04 -0.47 12.56
C GLU A 277 -2.59 0.48 13.68
N PRO A 278 -2.17 -0.04 14.85
CA PRO A 278 -1.87 0.77 16.04
C PRO A 278 -0.70 1.73 15.81
N TRP A 279 0.22 1.41 14.89
CA TRP A 279 1.32 2.29 14.55
C TRP A 279 0.86 3.58 13.85
N VAL A 280 -0.29 3.59 13.17
CA VAL A 280 -0.81 4.76 12.45
C VAL A 280 -1.13 5.87 13.44
N VAL A 281 -1.98 5.59 14.43
CA VAL A 281 -2.37 6.54 15.49
C VAL A 281 -1.13 7.03 16.26
N ARG A 282 -0.22 6.12 16.61
CA ARG A 282 1.04 6.46 17.29
C ARG A 282 1.93 7.36 16.44
N TYR A 283 2.02 7.13 15.13
CA TYR A 283 2.83 7.95 14.24
C TYR A 283 2.21 9.32 13.99
N GLU A 284 0.90 9.39 13.77
CA GLU A 284 0.18 10.63 13.54
C GLU A 284 0.29 11.59 14.73
N GLY A 285 0.13 11.09 15.96
CA GLY A 285 0.25 11.87 17.19
C GLY A 285 1.65 12.40 17.50
N ARG A 286 2.71 12.00 16.78
CA ARG A 286 4.07 12.52 17.00
C ARG A 286 4.21 13.96 16.53
N TRP A 287 4.93 14.75 17.32
CA TRP A 287 5.31 16.13 17.00
C TRP A 287 6.17 16.18 15.74
N LEU A 288 5.95 17.22 14.91
CA LEU A 288 6.63 17.35 13.60
C LEU A 288 8.15 17.39 13.71
N VAL A 289 8.71 18.02 14.75
CA VAL A 289 10.18 18.07 14.96
C VAL A 289 10.73 16.67 15.17
N ARG A 290 10.05 15.84 15.96
CA ARG A 290 10.46 14.45 16.17
C ARG A 290 10.36 13.64 14.89
N LYS A 291 9.36 13.89 14.04
CA LYS A 291 9.25 13.28 12.70
C LYS A 291 10.39 13.72 11.77
N VAL A 292 10.83 14.98 11.82
CA VAL A 292 11.96 15.46 11.00
C VAL A 292 13.25 14.73 11.35
N PHE A 293 13.47 14.41 12.63
CA PHE A 293 14.64 13.69 13.13
C PHE A 293 14.31 12.24 13.55
N ASP A 294 13.42 11.58 12.80
CA ASP A 294 13.09 10.17 13.02
C ASP A 294 14.33 9.26 12.82
N ARG A 295 14.25 8.03 13.34
CA ARG A 295 15.33 7.04 13.22
C ARG A 295 15.71 6.83 11.75
N GLU A 296 17.01 6.77 11.50
CA GLU A 296 17.58 6.53 10.18
C GLU A 296 18.40 5.23 10.17
N VAL A 297 18.40 4.57 9.01
CA VAL A 297 19.09 3.30 8.77
C VAL A 297 19.81 3.37 7.44
N TRP A 298 20.96 2.71 7.36
CA TRP A 298 21.78 2.65 6.16
C TRP A 298 21.08 1.91 5.01
N ILE A 299 21.21 2.43 3.80
CA ILE A 299 20.60 1.85 2.61
C ILE A 299 21.39 0.63 2.14
N GLN A 300 20.84 -0.56 2.37
CA GLN A 300 21.46 -1.83 2.00
C GLN A 300 21.58 -2.01 0.48
N GLU A 301 20.53 -1.68 -0.25
CA GLU A 301 20.45 -1.96 -1.68
C GLU A 301 21.32 -1.01 -2.52
N PRO A 302 22.28 -1.51 -3.31
CA PRO A 302 23.17 -0.66 -4.12
C PRO A 302 22.45 0.00 -5.30
N ALA A 303 21.43 -0.65 -5.88
CA ALA A 303 20.66 -0.10 -6.99
C ALA A 303 19.91 1.17 -6.58
N LEU A 304 19.37 1.22 -5.36
CA LEU A 304 18.73 2.43 -4.82
C LEU A 304 19.71 3.58 -4.67
N ARG A 305 20.93 3.30 -4.20
CA ARG A 305 21.98 4.31 -4.07
C ARG A 305 22.35 4.90 -5.43
N GLN A 306 22.53 4.06 -6.46
CA GLN A 306 22.79 4.54 -7.81
C GLN A 306 21.69 5.48 -8.34
N ILE A 307 20.43 5.14 -8.09
CA ILE A 307 19.31 6.01 -8.51
C ILE A 307 19.35 7.35 -7.76
N GLN A 308 19.62 7.32 -6.45
CA GLN A 308 19.75 8.54 -5.66
C GLN A 308 20.94 9.41 -6.09
N ASP A 309 22.08 8.80 -6.41
CA ASP A 309 23.26 9.50 -6.93
C ASP A 309 22.95 10.22 -8.24
N ILE A 310 22.22 9.55 -9.16
CA ILE A 310 21.78 10.16 -10.43
C ILE A 310 20.90 11.37 -10.17
N ILE A 311 19.91 11.25 -9.27
CA ILE A 311 19.00 12.37 -8.95
C ILE A 311 19.79 13.51 -8.31
N PHE A 312 20.74 13.22 -7.42
CA PHE A 312 21.59 14.22 -6.79
C PHE A 312 22.43 14.96 -7.82
N VAL A 313 23.14 14.25 -8.71
CA VAL A 313 23.94 14.87 -9.78
C VAL A 313 23.07 15.70 -10.72
N GLN A 314 21.89 15.21 -11.12
CA GLN A 314 20.95 15.97 -11.92
C GLN A 314 20.50 17.26 -11.23
N SER A 315 20.21 17.19 -9.93
CA SER A 315 19.82 18.36 -9.13
C SER A 315 20.96 19.39 -9.03
N LEU A 316 22.20 18.92 -8.87
CA LEU A 316 23.39 19.78 -8.80
C LEU A 316 23.68 20.47 -10.13
N LEU A 317 23.60 19.74 -11.25
CA LEU A 317 23.80 20.30 -12.58
C LEU A 317 22.73 21.35 -12.90
N ALA A 318 21.46 21.07 -12.61
CA ALA A 318 20.37 22.03 -12.78
C ALA A 318 20.56 23.27 -11.89
N ALA A 319 21.04 23.08 -10.65
CA ALA A 319 21.33 24.18 -9.74
C ALA A 319 22.50 25.05 -10.20
N LEU A 320 23.56 24.46 -10.75
CA LEU A 320 24.68 25.20 -11.32
C LEU A 320 24.24 26.07 -12.50
N LEU A 321 23.39 25.53 -13.39
CA LEU A 321 22.82 26.31 -14.49
C LEU A 321 21.95 27.46 -13.98
N GLY A 322 21.01 27.17 -13.06
CA GLY A 322 20.11 28.19 -12.51
C GLY A 322 20.86 29.28 -11.74
N ALA A 323 21.80 28.90 -10.87
CA ALA A 323 22.63 29.84 -10.14
C ALA A 323 23.53 30.65 -11.06
N GLY A 324 24.12 30.04 -12.10
CA GLY A 324 24.92 30.75 -13.09
C GLY A 324 24.15 31.85 -13.82
N VAL A 325 22.90 31.57 -14.20
CA VAL A 325 22.01 32.59 -14.80
C VAL A 325 21.72 33.71 -13.79
N LEU A 326 21.36 33.39 -12.56
CA LEU A 326 21.11 34.40 -11.52
C LEU A 326 22.35 35.27 -11.28
N THR A 327 23.52 34.66 -11.15
CA THR A 327 24.78 35.38 -10.98
C THR A 327 25.07 36.31 -12.16
N ALA A 328 24.89 35.85 -13.40
CA ALA A 328 25.07 36.69 -14.58
C ALA A 328 24.15 37.92 -14.54
N VAL A 329 22.87 37.75 -14.19
CA VAL A 329 21.92 38.86 -14.05
C VAL A 329 22.40 39.85 -12.99
N PHE A 330 22.67 39.38 -11.77
CA PHE A 330 23.05 40.26 -10.66
C PHE A 330 24.39 40.97 -10.85
N VAL A 331 25.35 40.34 -11.54
CA VAL A 331 26.64 40.96 -11.86
C VAL A 331 26.53 41.99 -12.99
N ALA A 332 25.63 41.77 -13.96
CA ALA A 332 25.41 42.70 -15.08
C ALA A 332 24.75 44.02 -14.65
N VAL A 333 23.90 43.98 -13.62
CA VAL A 333 23.21 45.17 -13.10
C VAL A 333 24.24 46.22 -12.61
N PRO A 334 24.09 47.52 -12.92
CA PRO A 334 24.97 48.57 -12.37
C PRO A 334 24.85 48.71 -10.84
N ALA A 335 25.80 49.38 -10.20
CA ALA A 335 25.70 49.67 -8.77
C ALA A 335 24.69 50.78 -8.54
N GLY A 336 23.77 50.57 -7.58
CA GLY A 336 22.76 51.56 -7.19
C GLY A 336 23.35 52.77 -6.46
N LYS A 337 24.44 52.57 -5.70
CA LYS A 337 25.11 53.61 -4.90
C LYS A 337 24.18 54.32 -3.91
N PHE A 338 23.24 53.59 -3.30
CA PHE A 338 22.30 54.15 -2.32
C PHE A 338 22.92 54.34 -0.93
N PHE A 339 23.92 53.51 -0.58
CA PHE A 339 24.67 53.58 0.68
C PHE A 339 26.06 52.93 0.54
#